data_AF-A0A4Q1R7T5-F1
#
_entry.id   AF-A0A4Q1R7T5-F1
#
_cell.length_a   1.000
_cell.length_b   1.000
_cell.length_c   1.000
_cell.angle_alpha   90.00
_cell.angle_beta   90.00
_cell.angle_gamma   90.00
#
_symmetry.space_group_name_H-M   'P 1'
#
loop_
_entity.id
_entity.type
_entity.pdbx_description
1 polymer ?
#
loop_
_entity_poly.entity_id
_entity_poly.type
_entity_poly.pdbx_seq_one_letter_code
_entity_poly.pdbx_strand_id
1 'polypeptide(L)'
;MTDHIPAAHARAAADAIRSLNHATLSPGGRDGWQYPADAYSVIAGLDQMAGGLGQSLEQVWLLLVGITGDNHIRSDRGDVTTDLSAARNALFDAHAAVDQLVVALSRAHSAISTLAWDE
;
A
#
# COMPACT_ATOMS: atom_id res chain seq x y z
N MET A 1 -2.50 9.99 24.98
CA MET A 1 -1.95 10.23 23.63
C MET A 1 -3.07 9.96 22.65
N THR A 2 -3.61 11.00 22.02
CA THR A 2 -4.60 10.86 20.97
C THR A 2 -3.87 10.36 19.75
N ASP A 3 -3.98 9.06 19.43
CA ASP A 3 -3.49 8.56 18.15
C ASP A 3 -4.24 9.35 17.07
N HIS A 4 -3.52 10.17 16.29
CA HIS A 4 -4.12 10.93 15.22
C HIS A 4 -4.78 9.96 14.24
N ILE A 5 -6.05 10.18 13.92
CA ILE A 5 -6.93 9.26 13.17
C ILE A 5 -6.23 8.66 11.92
N PRO A 6 -5.49 9.43 11.08
CA PRO A 6 -4.78 8.86 9.93
C PRO A 6 -3.69 7.83 10.28
N ALA A 7 -2.91 8.09 11.34
CA ALA A 7 -1.85 7.18 11.77
C ALA A 7 -2.41 5.87 12.34
N ALA A 8 -3.56 5.93 13.02
CA ALA A 8 -4.26 4.75 13.50
C ALA A 8 -4.74 3.87 12.33
N HIS A 9 -5.29 4.47 11.26
CA HIS A 9 -5.69 3.73 10.06
C HIS A 9 -4.49 3.11 9.33
N ALA A 10 -3.38 3.82 9.20
CA ALA A 10 -2.16 3.28 8.61
C ALA A 10 -1.63 2.06 9.39
N ARG A 11 -1.70 2.11 10.74
CA ARG A 11 -1.31 0.99 11.61
C ARG A 11 -2.25 -0.21 11.43
N ALA A 12 -3.56 0.02 11.41
CA ALA A 12 -4.54 -1.03 11.17
C ALA A 12 -4.35 -1.71 9.79
N ALA A 13 -4.02 -0.95 8.75
CA ALA A 13 -3.69 -1.49 7.43
C ALA A 13 -2.42 -2.36 7.47
N ALA A 14 -1.37 -1.92 8.17
CA ALA A 14 -0.15 -2.71 8.35
C ALA A 14 -0.40 -4.03 9.10
N ASP A 15 -1.28 -4.02 10.11
CA ASP A 15 -1.66 -5.22 10.86
C ASP A 15 -2.52 -6.19 10.02
N ALA A 16 -3.39 -5.66 9.15
CA ALA A 16 -4.14 -6.46 8.19
C ALA A 16 -3.20 -7.15 7.17
N ILE A 17 -2.20 -6.43 6.65
CA ILE A 17 -1.17 -7.00 5.76
C ILE A 17 -0.38 -8.08 6.50
N ARG A 18 0.01 -7.86 7.77
CA ARG A 18 0.69 -8.90 8.56
C ARG A 18 -0.17 -10.14 8.72
N SER A 19 -1.47 -9.98 8.97
CA SER A 19 -2.41 -11.09 9.10
C SER A 19 -2.55 -11.86 7.77
N LEU A 20 -2.64 -11.15 6.64
CA LEU A 20 -2.63 -11.75 5.31
C LEU A 20 -1.34 -12.53 5.06
N ASN A 21 -0.18 -11.94 5.37
CA ASN A 21 1.12 -12.61 5.24
C ASN A 21 1.19 -13.88 6.08
N HIS A 22 0.64 -13.89 7.30
CA HIS A 22 0.57 -15.11 8.11
C HIS A 22 -0.35 -16.16 7.51
N ALA A 23 -1.49 -15.76 6.92
CA ALA A 23 -2.40 -16.69 6.24
C ALA A 23 -1.83 -17.26 4.93
N THR A 24 -0.92 -16.53 4.27
CA THR A 24 -0.23 -17.00 3.05
C THR A 24 1.05 -17.78 3.37
N LEU A 25 1.63 -17.60 4.56
CA LEU A 25 2.73 -18.39 5.08
C LEU A 25 2.16 -19.74 5.55
N SER A 26 2.31 -20.81 4.77
CA SER A 26 1.84 -22.15 5.17
C SER A 26 2.95 -22.98 5.85
N PRO A 27 3.01 -23.08 7.19
CA PRO A 27 3.65 -24.21 7.86
C PRO A 27 2.57 -25.25 8.21
N GLY A 28 2.15 -26.09 7.25
CA GLY A 28 1.38 -27.31 7.58
C GLY A 28 0.24 -27.74 6.65
N GLY A 29 -0.27 -26.92 5.74
CA GLY A 29 -1.38 -27.36 4.87
C GLY A 29 -2.00 -26.24 4.04
N ARG A 30 -2.70 -26.63 2.98
CA ARG A 30 -3.40 -25.76 2.01
C ARG A 30 -4.72 -25.21 2.57
N ASP A 31 -4.83 -24.95 3.87
CA ASP A 31 -6.09 -24.50 4.47
C ASP A 31 -6.48 -23.14 3.87
N GLY A 32 -7.60 -23.12 3.14
CA GLY A 32 -8.04 -21.95 2.36
C GLY A 32 -7.26 -21.71 1.05
N TRP A 33 -6.41 -22.64 0.62
CA TRP A 33 -5.62 -22.63 -0.62
C TRP A 33 -5.82 -23.92 -1.43
N GLN A 34 -7.07 -24.41 -1.46
CA GLN A 34 -7.42 -25.68 -2.08
C GLN A 34 -7.52 -25.57 -3.61
N TYR A 35 -7.85 -24.39 -4.13
CA TYR A 35 -8.08 -24.16 -5.55
C TYR A 35 -7.31 -22.93 -6.07
N PRO A 36 -6.94 -22.86 -7.37
CA PRO A 36 -6.35 -21.67 -7.97
C PRO A 36 -7.19 -20.40 -7.77
N ALA A 37 -8.51 -20.54 -7.65
CA ALA A 37 -9.43 -19.45 -7.35
C ALA A 37 -9.20 -18.78 -5.98
N ASP A 38 -8.57 -19.46 -5.02
CA ASP A 38 -8.22 -18.88 -3.72
C ASP A 38 -7.14 -17.81 -3.89
N ALA A 39 -6.15 -18.05 -4.78
CA ALA A 39 -5.14 -17.07 -5.14
C ALA A 39 -5.73 -15.87 -5.89
N TYR A 40 -6.75 -16.11 -6.73
CA TYR A 40 -7.43 -15.07 -7.49
C TYR A 40 -8.02 -14.00 -6.57
N SER A 41 -8.77 -14.41 -5.53
CA SER A 41 -9.41 -13.50 -4.59
C SER A 41 -8.39 -12.71 -3.76
N VAL A 42 -7.28 -13.33 -3.36
CA VAL A 42 -6.19 -12.65 -2.64
C VAL A 42 -5.55 -11.57 -3.51
N ILE A 43 -5.27 -11.87 -4.78
CA ILE A 43 -4.66 -10.91 -5.71
C ILE A 43 -5.60 -9.74 -6.03
N ALA A 44 -6.90 -10.01 -6.19
CA ALA A 44 -7.91 -8.95 -6.34
C ALA A 44 -7.90 -7.98 -5.14
N GLY A 45 -7.81 -8.52 -3.91
CA GLY A 45 -7.70 -7.72 -2.70
C GLY A 45 -6.40 -6.89 -2.63
N LEU A 46 -5.28 -7.48 -3.03
CA LEU A 46 -4.00 -6.76 -3.13
C LEU A 46 -4.05 -5.62 -4.14
N ASP A 47 -4.72 -5.82 -5.29
CA ASP A 47 -4.88 -4.80 -6.33
C ASP A 47 -5.68 -3.59 -5.80
N GLN A 48 -6.81 -3.86 -5.14
CA GLN A 48 -7.62 -2.82 -4.50
C GLN A 48 -6.83 -2.06 -3.41
N MET A 49 -6.05 -2.76 -2.60
CA MET A 49 -5.20 -2.13 -1.57
C MET A 49 -4.10 -1.26 -2.19
N ALA A 50 -3.45 -1.73 -3.26
CA ALA A 50 -2.43 -0.97 -3.96
C ALA A 50 -3.02 0.33 -4.53
N GLY A 51 -4.18 0.27 -5.21
CA GLY A 51 -4.86 1.47 -5.70
C GLY A 51 -5.18 2.48 -4.59
N GLY A 52 -5.69 2.01 -3.44
CA GLY A 52 -5.96 2.88 -2.28
C GLY A 52 -4.70 3.46 -1.63
N LEU A 53 -3.58 2.72 -1.66
CA LEU A 53 -2.29 3.19 -1.14
C LEU A 53 -1.75 4.35 -1.97
N GLY A 54 -1.85 4.29 -3.30
CA GLY A 54 -1.43 5.38 -4.20
C GLY A 54 -2.16 6.68 -3.87
N GLN A 55 -3.49 6.63 -3.77
CA GLN A 55 -4.31 7.77 -3.36
C GLN A 55 -3.91 8.31 -1.98
N SER A 56 -3.62 7.43 -1.02
CA SER A 56 -3.21 7.84 0.33
C SER A 56 -1.88 8.58 0.34
N LEU A 57 -0.91 8.17 -0.49
CA LEU A 57 0.39 8.84 -0.64
C LEU A 57 0.23 10.26 -1.21
N GLU A 58 -0.62 10.44 -2.22
CA GLU A 58 -0.95 11.75 -2.77
C GLU A 58 -1.59 12.66 -1.71
N GLN A 59 -2.55 12.13 -0.95
CA GLN A 59 -3.22 12.87 0.12
C GLN A 59 -2.25 13.30 1.23
N VAL A 60 -1.30 12.45 1.61
CA VAL A 60 -0.25 12.81 2.59
C VAL A 60 0.57 14.00 2.10
N TRP A 61 0.96 14.02 0.82
CA TRP A 61 1.67 15.15 0.23
C TRP A 61 0.85 16.44 0.27
N LEU A 62 -0.43 16.39 -0.12
CA LEU A 62 -1.32 17.55 -0.12
C LEU A 62 -1.49 18.14 1.29
N LEU A 63 -1.61 17.29 2.31
CA LEU A 63 -1.68 17.72 3.71
C LEU A 63 -0.39 18.40 4.17
N LEU A 64 0.79 17.87 3.80
CA LEU A 64 2.08 18.48 4.13
C LEU A 64 2.25 19.86 3.49
N VAL A 65 1.84 20.02 2.22
CA VAL A 65 1.87 21.32 1.53
C VAL A 65 0.92 22.31 2.20
N GLY A 66 -0.29 21.88 2.59
CA GLY A 66 -1.24 22.71 3.33
C GLY A 66 -0.63 23.27 4.62
N ILE A 67 -0.04 22.41 5.44
CA ILE A 67 0.61 22.82 6.71
C ILE A 67 1.82 23.74 6.46
N THR A 68 2.56 23.53 5.36
CA THR A 68 3.68 24.40 4.97
C THR A 68 3.20 25.81 4.62
N GLY A 69 2.09 25.91 3.87
CA GLY A 69 1.49 27.19 3.49
C GLY A 69 1.10 28.06 4.69
N ASP A 70 0.79 27.42 5.81
CA ASP A 70 0.46 28.07 7.09
C ASP A 70 1.70 28.43 7.94
N ASN A 71 2.92 28.26 7.40
CA ASN A 71 4.20 28.53 8.07
C ASN A 71 4.41 27.72 9.37
N HIS A 72 3.84 26.51 9.43
CA HIS A 72 3.90 25.64 10.61
C HIS A 72 5.00 24.56 10.56
N ILE A 73 5.78 24.48 9.48
CA ILE A 73 6.83 23.45 9.31
C ILE A 73 8.23 24.05 9.49
N ARG A 74 9.07 23.36 10.25
CA ARG A 74 10.50 23.65 10.41
C ARG A 74 11.31 22.39 10.09
N SER A 75 12.45 22.56 9.44
CA SER A 75 13.47 21.52 9.34
C SER A 75 14.42 21.55 10.53
N ASP A 76 14.70 20.40 11.14
CA ASP A 76 15.74 20.27 12.15
C ASP A 76 17.16 20.37 11.56
N ARG A 77 17.29 20.22 10.24
CA ARG A 77 18.54 20.43 9.48
C ARG A 77 18.71 21.88 9.03
N GLY A 78 17.73 22.74 9.27
CA GLY A 78 17.76 24.17 8.98
C GLY A 78 17.34 24.55 7.56
N ASP A 79 17.01 23.60 6.69
CA ASP A 79 16.55 23.86 5.32
C ASP A 79 15.24 23.12 5.01
N VAL A 80 14.12 23.78 5.34
CA VAL A 80 12.78 23.25 5.13
C VAL A 80 12.44 23.06 3.66
N THR A 81 12.96 23.91 2.77
CA THR A 81 12.70 23.84 1.34
C THR A 81 13.32 22.58 0.75
N THR A 82 14.57 22.31 1.09
CA THR A 82 15.28 21.10 0.63
C THR A 82 14.64 19.83 1.19
N ASP A 83 14.31 19.80 2.48
CA ASP A 83 13.69 18.61 3.09
C ASP A 83 12.26 18.34 2.55
N LEU A 84 11.46 19.37 2.30
CA LEU A 84 10.14 19.21 1.66
C LEU A 84 10.25 18.72 0.21
N SER A 85 11.22 19.23 -0.55
CA SER A 85 11.50 18.76 -1.91
C SER A 85 11.88 17.28 -1.93
N ALA A 86 12.74 16.87 -0.98
CA ALA A 86 13.12 15.46 -0.83
C ALA A 86 11.92 14.57 -0.47
N ALA A 87 11.07 15.00 0.49
CA ALA A 87 9.87 14.28 0.86
C ALA A 87 8.88 14.14 -0.30
N ARG A 88 8.69 15.21 -1.08
CA ARG A 88 7.86 15.21 -2.30
C ARG A 88 8.34 14.16 -3.29
N ASN A 89 9.63 14.17 -3.61
CA ASN A 89 10.20 13.26 -4.60
C ASN A 89 10.03 11.81 -4.14
N ALA A 90 10.29 11.51 -2.87
CA ALA A 90 10.11 10.18 -2.32
C ALA A 90 8.65 9.70 -2.35
N LEU A 91 7.68 10.57 -2.05
CA LEU A 91 6.25 10.24 -2.16
C LEU A 91 5.82 10.03 -3.61
N PHE A 92 6.36 10.80 -4.54
CA PHE A 92 6.11 10.63 -5.97
C PHE A 92 6.69 9.31 -6.50
N ASP A 93 7.91 8.96 -6.10
CA ASP A 93 8.53 7.68 -6.43
C ASP A 93 7.73 6.51 -5.86
N ALA A 94 7.24 6.63 -4.61
CA ALA A 94 6.36 5.63 -3.99
C ALA A 94 5.03 5.47 -4.76
N HIS A 95 4.42 6.57 -5.20
CA HIS A 95 3.21 6.52 -6.03
C HIS A 95 3.48 5.80 -7.36
N ALA A 96 4.58 6.14 -8.05
CA ALA A 96 4.95 5.48 -9.29
C ALA A 96 5.20 3.97 -9.11
N ALA A 97 5.79 3.57 -7.97
CA ALA A 97 5.95 2.16 -7.64
C ALA A 97 4.61 1.45 -7.40
N VAL A 98 3.64 2.13 -6.79
CA VAL A 98 2.26 1.63 -6.64
C VAL A 98 1.59 1.43 -8.00
N ASP A 99 1.73 2.36 -8.93
CA ASP A 99 1.17 2.22 -10.29
C ASP A 99 1.75 0.98 -11.00
N GLN A 100 3.06 0.74 -10.86
CA GLN A 100 3.70 -0.46 -11.39
C GLN A 100 3.19 -1.73 -10.72
N LEU A 101 2.95 -1.70 -9.40
CA LEU A 101 2.39 -2.82 -8.65
C LEU A 101 0.97 -3.17 -9.11
N VAL A 102 0.09 -2.17 -9.28
CA VAL A 102 -1.28 -2.37 -9.80
C VAL A 102 -1.24 -3.03 -11.18
N VAL A 103 -0.38 -2.55 -12.08
CA VAL A 103 -0.22 -3.17 -13.41
C VAL A 103 0.26 -4.62 -13.30
N ALA A 104 1.20 -4.92 -12.40
CA ALA A 104 1.70 -6.27 -12.19
C ALA A 104 0.62 -7.20 -11.60
N LEU A 105 -0.16 -6.71 -10.62
CA LEU A 105 -1.24 -7.46 -9.99
C LEU A 105 -2.37 -7.76 -10.97
N SER A 106 -2.77 -6.79 -11.80
CA SER A 106 -3.77 -6.99 -12.86
C SER A 106 -3.34 -8.07 -13.87
N ARG A 107 -2.05 -8.09 -14.26
CA ARG A 107 -1.49 -9.15 -15.11
C ARG A 107 -1.50 -10.51 -14.41
N ALA A 108 -1.11 -10.58 -13.15
CA ALA A 108 -1.12 -11.81 -12.36
C ALA A 108 -2.55 -12.36 -12.21
N HIS A 109 -3.52 -11.49 -11.90
CA HIS A 109 -4.93 -11.81 -11.79
C HIS A 109 -5.49 -12.42 -13.09
N SER A 110 -5.13 -11.82 -14.23
CA SER A 110 -5.52 -12.30 -15.57
C SER A 110 -4.86 -13.64 -15.93
N ALA A 111 -3.61 -13.86 -15.51
CA ALA A 111 -2.90 -15.12 -15.74
C ALA A 111 -3.47 -16.26 -14.87
N ILE A 112 -3.88 -15.96 -13.64
CA ILE A 112 -4.45 -16.97 -12.73
C ILE A 112 -5.88 -17.32 -13.11
N SER A 113 -6.65 -16.40 -13.71
CA SER A 113 -8.01 -16.70 -14.16
C SER A 113 -8.09 -17.80 -15.24
N THR A 114 -6.97 -18.15 -15.88
CA THR A 114 -6.92 -19.24 -16.86
C THR A 114 -6.56 -20.59 -16.23
N LEU A 115 -6.20 -20.61 -14.94
CA LEU A 115 -5.86 -21.84 -14.24
C LEU A 115 -7.13 -22.53 -13.77
N ALA A 116 -7.32 -23.77 -14.22
CA ALA A 116 -8.35 -24.66 -13.71
C ALA A 116 -7.72 -25.73 -12.82
N TRP A 117 -8.51 -26.27 -11.89
CA TRP A 117 -8.14 -27.49 -11.20
C TRP A 117 -8.28 -28.67 -12.17
N ASP A 118 -7.23 -29.48 -12.28
CA ASP A 118 -7.24 -30.74 -13.03
C ASP A 118 -7.37 -31.88 -11.99
N GLU A 119 -8.35 -32.77 -12.19
CA GLU A 119 -8.67 -33.87 -11.24
C GLU A 119 -7.64 -35.01 -11.26
#